data_AF-A0A3Q9GAJ4-F1
#
_entry.id   AF-A0A3Q9GAJ4-F1
#
_cell.length_a   1.000
_cell.length_b   1.000
_cell.length_c   1.000
_cell.angle_alpha   90.00
_cell.angle_beta   90.00
_cell.angle_gamma   90.00
#
_symmetry.space_group_name_H-M   'P 1'
#
loop_
_entity.id
_entity.type
_entity.pdbx_description
1 polymer ?
#
loop_
_entity_poly.entity_id
_entity_poly.type
_entity_poly.pdbx_seq_one_letter_code
_entity_poly.pdbx_strand_id
1 'polypeptide(L)'
;MSFFKALFLAIFATIFLTYVLGTSFIDLLNVDIYMDEKLIEPLKAISISALVVVILVLVALAIAMSVFGSLIFVAMLVLGGCAMLLVGVFWPIFLAAGVIWLITRDKRAVQY
;
A
#
# COMPACT_ATOMS: atom_id res chain seq x y z
N MET A 1 22.58 -33.62 -6.78
CA MET A 1 21.88 -33.77 -5.48
C MET A 1 20.39 -33.64 -5.74
N SER A 2 19.55 -34.53 -5.20
CA SER A 2 18.08 -34.37 -5.32
C SER A 2 17.65 -33.12 -4.57
N PHE A 3 16.77 -32.31 -5.18
CA PHE A 3 16.19 -31.10 -4.59
C PHE A 3 15.65 -31.35 -3.17
N PHE A 4 15.00 -32.49 -2.95
CA PHE A 4 14.47 -32.88 -1.63
C PHE A 4 15.55 -33.03 -0.56
N LYS A 5 16.73 -33.55 -0.92
CA LYS A 5 17.85 -33.71 0.02
C LYS A 5 18.44 -32.36 0.41
N ALA A 6 18.51 -31.43 -0.55
CA ALA A 6 18.95 -30.06 -0.29
C ALA A 6 17.93 -29.28 0.56
N LEU A 7 16.63 -29.45 0.30
CA LEU A 7 15.56 -28.80 1.06
C LEU A 7 15.57 -29.20 2.55
N PHE A 8 15.66 -30.50 2.84
CA PHE A 8 15.74 -30.99 4.22
C PHE A 8 16.97 -30.47 4.96
N LEU A 9 18.13 -30.47 4.29
CA LEU A 9 19.36 -29.95 4.87
C LEU A 9 19.25 -28.44 5.14
N ALA A 10 18.63 -27.69 4.23
CA ALA A 10 18.42 -26.26 4.38
C ALA A 10 17.49 -25.93 5.56
N ILE A 11 16.37 -26.65 5.71
CA ILE A 11 15.45 -26.47 6.84
C ILE A 11 16.14 -26.77 8.18
N PHE A 12 16.92 -27.85 8.25
CA PHE A 12 17.68 -28.17 9.47
C PHE A 12 18.73 -27.10 9.78
N ALA A 13 19.45 -26.65 8.76
CA ALA A 13 20.46 -25.61 8.91
C ALA A 13 19.84 -24.28 9.39
N THR A 14 18.68 -23.88 8.87
CA THR A 14 18.02 -22.64 9.29
C THR A 14 17.47 -22.73 10.71
N ILE A 15 16.88 -23.86 11.11
CA ILE A 15 16.42 -24.06 12.50
C ILE A 15 17.61 -24.03 13.46
N PHE A 16 18.67 -24.77 13.14
CA PHE A 16 19.89 -24.79 13.94
C PHE A 16 20.53 -23.41 14.06
N LEU A 17 20.66 -22.69 12.94
CA LEU A 17 21.20 -21.34 12.93
C LEU A 17 20.33 -20.38 13.74
N THR A 18 19.00 -20.44 13.61
CA THR A 18 18.06 -19.60 14.38
C THR A 18 18.20 -19.84 15.89
N TYR A 19 18.40 -21.10 16.29
CA TYR A 19 18.60 -21.44 17.69
C TYR A 19 19.95 -20.93 18.22
N VAL A 20 21.06 -21.28 17.57
CA VAL A 20 22.41 -20.89 18.01
C VAL A 20 22.59 -19.38 17.99
N LEU A 21 22.11 -18.72 16.94
CA LEU A 21 22.18 -17.27 16.83
C LEU A 21 21.24 -16.62 17.84
N GLY A 22 20.03 -17.15 18.01
CA GLY A 22 19.06 -16.67 18.99
C GLY A 22 19.60 -16.71 20.42
N THR A 23 20.18 -17.83 20.87
CA THR A 23 20.82 -17.93 22.20
C THR A 23 21.98 -16.97 22.33
N SER A 24 22.85 -16.88 21.31
CA SER A 24 24.04 -16.03 21.34
C SER A 24 23.68 -14.55 21.46
N PHE A 25 22.63 -14.09 20.79
CA PHE A 25 22.16 -12.70 20.88
C PHE A 25 21.47 -12.39 22.22
N ILE A 26 20.69 -13.33 22.75
CA ILE A 26 20.04 -13.20 24.07
C ILE A 26 21.12 -13.06 25.16
N ASP A 27 22.17 -13.89 25.10
CA ASP A 27 23.31 -13.86 26.01
C ASP A 27 24.17 -12.59 25.83
N LEU A 28 24.48 -12.21 24.58
CA LEU A 28 25.24 -10.99 24.27
C LEU A 28 24.54 -9.71 24.74
N LEU A 29 23.21 -9.66 24.60
CA LEU A 29 22.39 -8.52 25.02
C LEU A 29 22.01 -8.59 26.51
N ASN A 30 22.33 -9.69 27.20
CA ASN A 30 21.96 -9.96 28.59
C ASN A 30 20.44 -9.79 28.82
N VAL A 31 19.64 -10.26 27.86
CA VAL A 31 18.17 -10.15 27.88
C VAL A 31 17.59 -11.52 28.21
N ASP A 32 17.33 -11.78 29.49
CA ASP A 32 16.67 -13.03 29.88
C ASP A 32 15.14 -12.93 29.73
N ILE A 33 14.56 -13.83 28.93
CA ILE A 33 13.11 -13.92 28.73
C ILE A 33 12.56 -15.05 29.62
N TYR A 34 11.94 -14.67 30.73
CA TYR A 34 11.26 -15.59 31.65
C TYR A 34 9.73 -15.52 31.47
N MET A 35 9.07 -16.68 31.39
CA MET A 35 7.62 -16.78 31.61
C MET A 35 7.41 -17.58 32.89
N ASP A 36 6.78 -16.96 33.89
CA ASP A 36 6.26 -17.66 35.08
C ASP A 36 7.32 -18.60 35.69
N GLU A 37 8.54 -18.08 35.89
CA GLU A 37 9.69 -18.75 36.53
C GLU A 37 10.44 -19.82 35.70
N LYS A 38 10.11 -20.01 34.41
CA LYS A 38 10.88 -20.90 33.50
C LYS A 38 11.57 -20.13 32.37
N LEU A 39 12.85 -20.44 32.16
CA LEU A 39 13.60 -20.07 30.95
C LEU A 39 12.87 -20.63 29.74
N ILE A 40 12.37 -19.74 28.88
CA ILE A 40 11.69 -20.15 27.66
C ILE A 40 12.75 -20.50 26.63
N GLU A 41 12.59 -21.62 25.94
CA GLU A 41 13.46 -21.93 24.81
C GLU A 41 13.44 -20.78 23.78
N PRO A 42 14.62 -20.32 23.31
CA PRO A 42 14.76 -19.20 22.38
C PRO A 42 13.84 -19.34 21.16
N LEU A 43 13.70 -20.56 20.65
CA LEU A 43 12.89 -20.83 19.46
C LEU A 43 11.40 -20.55 19.69
N LYS A 44 10.89 -20.80 20.90
CA LYS A 44 9.49 -20.53 21.26
C LYS A 44 9.25 -19.04 21.52
N ALA A 45 10.21 -18.36 22.14
CA ALA A 45 10.16 -16.91 22.36
C ALA A 45 10.21 -16.13 21.03
N ILE A 46 11.12 -16.53 20.13
CA ILE A 46 11.27 -15.92 18.79
C ILE A 46 10.02 -16.18 17.94
N SER A 47 9.41 -17.37 17.99
CA SER A 47 8.24 -17.67 17.14
C SER A 47 7.01 -16.83 17.51
N ILE A 48 6.75 -16.65 18.81
CA ILE A 48 5.64 -15.82 19.29
C ILE A 48 5.90 -14.35 18.94
N SER A 49 7.12 -13.87 19.16
CA SER A 49 7.52 -12.50 18.83
C SER A 49 7.41 -12.22 17.33
N ALA A 50 7.84 -13.16 16.48
CA ALA A 50 7.73 -13.06 15.04
C ALA A 50 6.27 -12.97 14.58
N LEU A 51 5.37 -13.78 15.15
CA LEU A 51 3.95 -13.74 14.84
C LEU A 51 3.31 -12.39 15.20
N VAL A 52 3.63 -11.85 16.38
CA VAL A 52 3.18 -10.51 16.80
C VAL A 52 3.68 -9.44 15.84
N VAL A 53 4.96 -9.48 15.46
CA VAL A 53 5.55 -8.52 14.50
C VAL A 53 4.85 -8.59 13.15
N VAL A 54 4.57 -9.78 12.64
CA VAL A 54 3.84 -9.95 11.36
C VAL A 54 2.46 -9.30 11.43
N ILE A 55 1.72 -9.50 12.52
CA ILE A 55 0.40 -8.86 12.71
C ILE A 55 0.55 -7.33 12.74
N LEU A 56 1.52 -6.81 13.48
CA LEU A 56 1.79 -5.37 13.55
C LEU A 56 2.13 -4.79 12.18
N VAL A 57 2.93 -5.49 11.38
CA VAL A 57 3.28 -5.09 10.00
C VAL A 57 2.05 -5.06 9.10
N LEU A 58 1.17 -6.07 9.18
CA LEU A 58 -0.08 -6.09 8.41
C LEU A 58 -1.00 -4.94 8.78
N VAL A 59 -1.14 -4.64 10.07
CA VAL A 59 -1.91 -3.48 10.56
C VAL A 59 -1.31 -2.17 10.05
N ALA A 60 0.02 -2.00 10.16
CA ALA A 60 0.70 -0.81 9.68
C ALA A 60 0.54 -0.64 8.16
N LEU A 61 0.61 -1.73 7.38
CA LEU A 61 0.39 -1.71 5.94
C LEU A 61 -1.05 -1.30 5.59
N ALA A 62 -2.04 -1.84 6.31
CA ALA A 62 -3.44 -1.47 6.12
C ALA A 62 -3.68 0.02 6.40
N ILE A 63 -3.09 0.54 7.49
CA ILE A 63 -3.17 1.97 7.83
C ILE A 63 -2.49 2.81 6.72
N ALA A 64 -1.28 2.44 6.31
CA ALA A 64 -0.55 3.15 5.27
C ALA A 64 -1.36 3.20 3.96
N MET A 65 -1.85 2.06 3.47
CA MET A 65 -2.71 2.02 2.28
C MET A 65 -3.98 2.86 2.44
N SER A 66 -4.61 2.85 3.60
CA SER A 66 -5.81 3.67 3.88
C SER A 66 -5.52 5.17 3.79
N VAL A 67 -4.40 5.62 4.38
CA VAL A 67 -3.98 7.03 4.33
C VAL A 67 -3.63 7.46 2.90
N PHE A 68 -2.85 6.66 2.17
CA PHE A 68 -2.53 6.98 0.77
C PHE A 68 -3.76 6.94 -0.14
N GLY A 69 -4.65 5.96 0.05
CA GLY A 69 -5.89 5.84 -0.71
C GLY A 69 -6.81 7.04 -0.51
N SER A 70 -7.01 7.46 0.74
CA SER A 70 -7.81 8.64 1.06
C SER A 70 -7.20 9.94 0.51
N LEU A 71 -5.88 10.09 0.55
CA LEU A 71 -5.19 11.27 -0.01
C LEU A 71 -5.42 11.41 -1.52
N ILE A 72 -5.24 10.31 -2.27
CA ILE A 72 -5.46 10.29 -3.71
C ILE A 72 -6.94 10.52 -4.03
N PHE A 73 -7.84 9.92 -3.25
CA PHE A 73 -9.28 10.10 -3.42
C PHE A 73 -9.70 11.57 -3.26
N VAL A 74 -9.23 12.24 -2.21
CA VAL A 74 -9.49 13.67 -1.99
C VAL A 74 -8.92 14.51 -3.14
N ALA A 75 -7.68 14.23 -3.58
CA ALA A 75 -7.07 14.95 -4.70
C ALA A 75 -7.89 14.81 -5.99
N MET A 76 -8.33 13.59 -6.35
CA MET A 76 -9.20 13.35 -7.50
C MET A 76 -10.56 14.04 -7.36
N LEU A 77 -11.12 14.06 -6.15
CA LEU A 77 -12.42 14.67 -5.90
C LEU A 77 -12.35 16.20 -6.09
N VAL A 78 -11.29 16.84 -5.61
CA VAL A 78 -11.04 18.27 -5.83
C VAL A 78 -10.81 18.57 -7.30
N LEU A 79 -9.94 17.81 -7.98
CA LEU A 79 -9.66 18.02 -9.40
C LEU A 79 -10.91 17.80 -10.27
N GLY A 80 -11.66 16.73 -10.00
CA GLY A 80 -12.92 16.44 -10.68
C GLY A 80 -13.97 17.52 -10.44
N GLY A 81 -14.10 18.00 -9.20
CA GLY A 81 -14.99 19.11 -8.85
C GLY A 81 -14.63 20.40 -9.57
N CYS A 82 -13.34 20.76 -9.61
CA CYS A 82 -12.86 21.91 -10.37
C CYS A 82 -13.13 21.76 -11.87
N ALA A 83 -12.92 20.57 -12.45
CA ALA A 83 -13.23 20.32 -13.86
C ALA A 83 -14.72 20.49 -14.16
N MET A 84 -15.61 19.97 -13.30
CA MET A 84 -17.06 20.15 -13.45
C MET A 84 -17.48 21.62 -13.34
N LEU A 85 -16.88 22.38 -12.43
CA LEU A 85 -17.11 23.82 -12.33
C LEU A 85 -16.68 24.57 -13.60
N LEU A 86 -15.49 24.27 -14.13
CA LEU A 86 -15.01 24.88 -15.37
C LEU A 86 -15.94 24.54 -16.55
N VAL A 87 -16.34 23.28 -16.70
CA VAL A 87 -17.29 22.87 -17.75
C VAL A 87 -18.62 23.60 -17.58
N GLY A 88 -19.15 23.69 -16.35
CA GLY A 88 -20.41 24.38 -16.06
C GLY A 88 -20.36 25.89 -16.36
N VAL A 89 -19.26 26.56 -16.02
CA VAL A 89 -19.08 28.01 -16.25
C VAL A 89 -18.83 28.33 -17.73
N PHE A 90 -18.13 27.46 -18.47
CA PHE A 90 -17.82 27.70 -19.88
C PHE A 90 -18.95 27.29 -20.84
N TRP A 91 -19.86 26.40 -20.44
CA TRP A 91 -20.97 25.97 -21.28
C TRP A 91 -21.84 27.10 -21.87
N PRO A 92 -22.22 28.17 -21.12
CA PRO A 92 -22.99 29.29 -21.66
C PRO A 92 -22.26 30.06 -22.77
N ILE A 93 -20.93 30.11 -22.72
CA ILE A 93 -20.11 30.83 -23.70
C ILE A 93 -20.10 30.08 -25.04
N PHE A 94 -19.96 28.74 -25.01
CA PHE A 94 -20.07 27.91 -26.22
C PHE A 94 -21.48 27.98 -26.82
N LEU A 95 -22.51 27.98 -25.98
CA LEU A 95 -23.90 28.15 -26.40
C LEU A 95 -24.12 29.51 -27.07
N ALA A 96 -23.66 30.61 -26.44
CA ALA A 96 -23.77 31.95 -26.99
C ALA A 96 -23.03 32.09 -28.33
N ALA A 97 -21.80 31.58 -28.42
CA ALA A 97 -21.03 31.57 -29.67
C ALA A 97 -21.74 30.76 -30.77
N GLY A 98 -22.32 29.61 -30.43
CA GLY A 98 -23.12 28.80 -31.36
C GLY A 98 -24.38 29.52 -31.85
N VAL A 99 -25.10 30.21 -30.96
CA VAL A 99 -26.28 31.02 -31.31
C VAL A 99 -25.90 32.17 -32.23
N ILE A 100 -24.83 32.91 -31.90
CA ILE A 100 -24.33 34.01 -32.74
C ILE A 100 -23.96 33.47 -34.12
N TRP A 101 -23.18 32.38 -34.19
CA TRP A 101 -22.80 31.73 -35.45
C TRP A 101 -24.01 31.25 -36.25
N LEU A 102 -25.02 30.66 -35.60
CA LEU A 102 -26.24 30.20 -36.27
C LEU A 102 -27.04 31.35 -36.90
N ILE A 103 -27.11 32.50 -36.22
CA ILE A 103 -27.81 33.71 -36.68
C ILE A 103 -27.00 34.45 -37.75
N THR A 104 -25.67 34.52 -37.60
CA THR A 104 -24.76 35.15 -38.59
C THR A 104 -24.35 34.23 -39.73
N ARG A 105 -24.78 32.95 -39.72
CA ARG A 105 -24.61 32.05 -40.86
C ARG A 105 -25.48 32.54 -42.01
N ASP A 106 -24.94 33.49 -42.73
CA ASP A 106 -25.50 33.95 -43.99
C ASP A 106 -25.55 32.75 -44.95
N LYS A 107 -26.76 32.43 -45.41
CA LYS A 107 -26.92 31.51 -46.53
C LYS A 107 -26.38 32.30 -47.71
N ARG A 108 -25.11 32.09 -48.09
CA ARG A 108 -24.64 32.48 -49.44
C ARG A 108 -25.64 31.90 -50.42
N ALA A 109 -26.56 32.74 -50.87
CA ALA A 109 -27.44 32.44 -51.96
C ALA A 109 -26.50 32.16 -53.12
N VAL A 110 -26.58 30.92 -53.59
CA VAL A 110 -25.96 30.45 -54.82
C VAL A 110 -26.29 31.48 -55.91
N GLN A 111 -25.33 32.32 -56.28
CA GLN A 111 -25.47 33.15 -57.47
C GLN A 111 -25.03 32.29 -58.65
N TYR A 112 -26.03 31.82 -59.40
CA TYR A 112 -25.90 31.21 -60.72
C TYR A 112 -25.29 32.21 -61.72
#